data_AF-A0A540VJI3-F1
#
_entry.id   AF-A0A540VJI3-F1
#
_cell.length_a   1.000
_cell.length_b   1.000
_cell.length_c   1.000
_cell.angle_alpha   90.00
_cell.angle_beta   90.00
_cell.angle_gamma   90.00
#
_symmetry.space_group_name_H-M   'P 1'
#
loop_
_entity.id
_entity.type
_entity.pdbx_description
1 polymer ?
#
loop_
_entity_poly.entity_id
_entity_poly.type
_entity_poly.pdbx_seq_one_letter_code
_entity_poly.pdbx_strand_id
1 'polypeptide(L)'
;MTVEVDEAALQKALARLGWRVYATNAPAELLSLQQAVLAYREQYIIERGMGRLKGRPLSLTPMYLQRDDRATGLIRLLAIGLRVLTLLEFVVRRNLAATGEKLAGLYAGNPTRATARPTAERLLEAFQEITLTVIQEPHRTHRHLTPLSEVQQRILALLDFSTEIYARLCADSAKPP
;
A
#
# COMPACT_ATOMS: atom_id res chain seq x y z
N MET A 1 23.63 33.45 27.80
CA MET A 1 24.62 32.85 26.87
C MET A 1 24.02 32.95 25.48
N THR A 2 24.49 33.89 24.67
CA THR A 2 24.03 34.14 23.30
C THR A 2 24.90 33.33 22.34
N VAL A 3 24.27 32.53 21.48
CA VAL A 3 24.96 31.79 20.42
C VAL A 3 24.83 32.62 19.15
N GLU A 4 25.96 32.97 18.54
CA GLU A 4 26.02 33.69 17.27
C GLU A 4 26.65 32.81 16.19
N VAL A 5 26.21 32.99 14.95
CA VAL A 5 26.70 32.21 13.80
C VAL A 5 27.99 32.86 13.28
N ASP A 6 29.04 32.07 13.12
CA ASP A 6 30.25 32.48 12.39
C ASP A 6 29.96 32.46 10.89
N GLU A 7 29.67 33.65 10.34
CA GLU A 7 29.37 33.84 8.92
C GLU A 7 30.52 33.38 8.01
N ALA A 8 31.78 33.56 8.43
CA ALA A 8 32.93 33.15 7.62
C ALA A 8 33.05 31.61 7.54
N ALA A 9 32.78 30.92 8.65
CA ALA A 9 32.71 29.47 8.68
C ALA A 9 31.51 28.95 7.86
N LEU A 10 30.35 29.62 7.94
CA LEU A 10 29.15 29.27 7.18
C LEU A 10 29.40 29.39 5.66
N GLN A 11 29.97 30.49 5.19
CA GLN A 11 30.26 30.67 3.75
C GLN A 11 31.26 29.65 3.22
N LYS A 12 32.31 29.31 3.99
CA LYS A 12 33.24 28.23 3.64
C LYS A 12 32.55 26.87 3.54
N ALA A 13 31.56 26.61 4.38
CA ALA A 13 30.77 25.39 4.31
C ALA A 13 29.85 25.38 3.08
N LEU A 14 29.14 26.48 2.82
CA LEU A 14 28.24 26.64 1.66
C LEU A 14 28.98 26.45 0.33
N ALA A 15 30.20 26.99 0.20
CA ALA A 15 31.02 26.88 -1.00
C ALA A 15 31.42 25.42 -1.35
N ARG A 16 31.34 24.49 -0.39
CA ARG A 16 31.66 23.06 -0.58
C ARG A 16 30.43 22.20 -0.81
N LEU A 17 29.23 22.78 -0.78
CA LEU A 17 28.00 22.04 -1.01
C LEU A 17 27.85 21.72 -2.50
N GLY A 18 27.41 20.49 -2.78
CA GLY A 18 26.98 20.10 -4.12
C GLY A 18 25.63 20.74 -4.47
N TRP A 19 25.39 20.94 -5.77
CA TRP A 19 24.12 21.47 -6.26
C TRP A 19 23.22 20.35 -6.77
N ARG A 20 21.91 20.49 -6.52
CA ARG A 20 20.88 19.64 -7.12
C ARG A 20 19.91 20.53 -7.88
N VAL A 21 19.87 20.34 -9.19
CA VAL A 21 19.01 21.12 -10.08
C VAL A 21 17.71 20.37 -10.32
N TYR A 22 16.59 21.09 -10.24
CA TYR A 22 15.26 20.59 -10.58
C TYR A 22 14.72 21.39 -11.76
N ALA A 23 14.11 20.71 -12.72
CA ALA A 23 13.48 21.35 -13.88
C ALA A 23 12.03 20.89 -13.97
N THR A 24 11.11 21.79 -14.31
CA THR A 24 9.70 21.47 -14.53
C THR A 24 9.17 22.29 -15.69
N ASN A 25 8.26 21.70 -16.46
CA ASN A 25 7.48 22.40 -17.48
C ASN A 25 6.12 22.90 -16.94
N ALA A 26 5.82 22.65 -15.66
CA ALA A 26 4.62 23.16 -15.01
C ALA A 26 4.77 24.65 -14.70
N PRO A 27 3.73 25.47 -14.96
CA PRO A 27 3.74 26.88 -14.61
C PRO A 27 3.63 27.06 -13.08
N ALA A 28 4.17 28.17 -12.57
CA ALA A 28 4.29 28.41 -11.12
C ALA A 28 2.94 28.52 -10.41
N GLU A 29 1.88 28.91 -11.13
CA GLU A 29 0.50 28.97 -10.65
C GLU A 29 -0.08 27.59 -10.36
N LEU A 30 0.38 26.56 -11.08
CA LEU A 30 -0.07 25.16 -10.88
C LEU A 30 0.85 24.37 -9.95
N LEU A 31 2.15 24.72 -9.92
CA LEU A 31 3.15 24.01 -9.13
C LEU A 31 4.14 25.01 -8.52
N SER A 32 3.95 25.34 -7.25
CA SER A 32 4.90 26.16 -6.52
C SER A 32 6.28 25.49 -6.43
N LEU A 33 7.33 26.28 -6.24
CA LEU A 33 8.70 25.78 -6.04
C LEU A 33 8.77 24.70 -4.94
N GLN A 34 8.09 24.94 -3.81
CA GLN A 34 8.07 23.99 -2.70
C GLN A 34 7.43 22.65 -3.12
N GLN A 35 6.29 22.69 -3.81
CA GLN A 35 5.63 21.48 -4.32
C GLN A 35 6.49 20.75 -5.36
N ALA A 36 7.15 21.48 -6.27
CA ALA A 36 8.05 20.90 -7.26
C ALA A 36 9.22 20.15 -6.60
N VAL A 37 9.87 20.78 -5.61
CA VAL A 37 10.96 20.16 -4.85
C VAL A 37 10.48 18.94 -4.07
N LEU A 38 9.31 19.03 -3.42
CA LEU A 38 8.72 17.90 -2.69
C LEU A 38 8.38 16.74 -3.63
N ALA A 39 7.77 17.00 -4.79
CA ALA A 39 7.45 15.97 -5.77
C ALA A 39 8.72 15.22 -6.24
N TYR A 40 9.80 15.94 -6.52
CA TYR A 40 11.09 15.32 -6.84
C TYR A 40 11.70 14.53 -5.67
N ARG A 41 11.56 15.03 -4.44
CA ARG A 41 12.02 14.31 -3.24
C ARG A 41 11.21 13.05 -2.98
N GLU A 42 9.94 13.03 -3.38
CA GLU A 42 9.03 11.87 -3.26
C GLU A 42 9.20 10.85 -4.40
N GLN A 43 10.09 11.08 -5.38
CA GLN A 43 10.34 10.15 -6.47
C GLN A 43 10.78 8.74 -5.99
N TYR A 44 11.36 8.63 -4.79
CA TYR A 44 11.68 7.34 -4.16
C TYR A 44 10.44 6.43 -3.98
N ILE A 45 9.22 6.97 -3.97
CA ILE A 45 7.98 6.17 -3.89
C ILE A 45 7.89 5.21 -5.09
N ILE A 46 8.31 5.65 -6.28
CA ILE A 46 8.35 4.82 -7.49
C ILE A 46 9.36 3.70 -7.31
N GLU A 47 10.57 4.03 -6.83
CA GLU A 47 11.62 3.05 -6.57
C GLU A 47 11.19 2.02 -5.53
N ARG A 48 10.50 2.46 -4.46
CA ARG A 48 9.93 1.58 -3.44
C ARG A 48 8.90 0.63 -4.04
N GLY A 49 8.05 1.10 -4.94
CA GLY A 49 7.09 0.26 -5.67
C GLY A 49 7.79 -0.80 -6.51
N MET A 50 8.75 -0.40 -7.33
CA MET A 50 9.56 -1.32 -8.15
C MET A 50 10.42 -2.26 -7.31
N GLY A 51 10.82 -1.83 -6.11
CA GLY A 51 11.50 -2.64 -5.12
C GLY A 51 10.70 -3.87 -4.70
N ARG A 52 9.36 -3.83 -4.69
CA ARG A 52 8.52 -5.02 -4.40
C ARG A 52 8.65 -6.10 -5.47
N LEU A 53 8.86 -5.67 -6.72
CA LEU A 53 9.01 -6.58 -7.85
C LEU A 53 10.42 -7.19 -7.87
N LYS A 54 11.44 -6.36 -7.63
CA LYS A 54 12.85 -6.79 -7.64
C LYS A 54 13.27 -7.55 -6.38
N GLY A 55 12.67 -7.22 -5.24
CA GLY A 55 12.97 -7.80 -3.93
C GLY A 55 12.11 -9.03 -3.60
N ARG A 56 12.29 -9.57 -2.39
CA ARG A 56 11.46 -10.68 -1.89
C ARG A 56 10.00 -10.23 -1.70
N PRO A 57 9.01 -11.11 -1.96
CA PRO A 57 9.16 -12.53 -2.32
C PRO A 57 9.39 -12.78 -3.82
N LEU A 58 9.02 -11.84 -4.70
CA LEU A 58 8.99 -12.07 -6.14
C LEU A 58 10.38 -12.28 -6.75
N SER A 59 11.40 -11.62 -6.20
CA SER A 59 12.81 -11.74 -6.57
C SER A 59 12.97 -11.79 -8.09
N LEU A 60 12.42 -10.81 -8.81
CA LEU A 60 12.63 -10.62 -10.25
C LEU A 60 14.09 -10.20 -10.52
N THR A 61 15.03 -11.03 -10.10
CA THR A 61 16.38 -11.19 -10.62
C THR A 61 16.28 -11.66 -12.09
N PRO A 62 17.33 -11.55 -12.92
CA PRO A 62 17.23 -11.81 -14.35
C PRO A 62 16.53 -13.16 -14.61
N MET A 63 15.29 -13.08 -15.09
CA MET A 63 14.50 -14.28 -15.37
C MET A 63 14.95 -14.81 -16.72
N TYR A 64 15.57 -15.99 -16.73
CA TYR A 64 15.78 -16.75 -17.97
C TYR A 64 14.43 -17.31 -18.44
N LEU A 65 13.55 -16.44 -18.93
CA LEU A 65 12.36 -16.86 -19.65
C LEU A 65 12.78 -17.25 -21.06
N GLN A 66 12.50 -18.48 -21.45
CA GLN A 66 12.88 -19.07 -22.74
C GLN A 66 12.35 -18.29 -23.96
N ARG A 67 11.39 -17.37 -23.75
CA ARG A 67 10.86 -16.47 -24.78
C ARG A 67 10.57 -15.08 -24.20
N ASP A 68 10.99 -14.04 -24.91
CA ASP A 68 10.89 -12.63 -24.48
C ASP A 68 9.44 -12.13 -24.36
N ASP A 69 8.50 -12.73 -25.08
CA ASP A 69 7.07 -12.42 -25.02
C ASP A 69 6.47 -12.74 -23.63
N ARG A 70 6.86 -13.87 -23.04
CA ARG A 70 6.45 -14.29 -21.69
C ARG A 70 7.05 -13.38 -20.61
N ALA A 71 8.29 -12.92 -20.78
CA ALA A 71 8.90 -11.95 -19.87
C ALA A 71 8.14 -10.62 -19.88
N THR A 72 7.81 -10.13 -21.06
CA THR A 72 7.00 -8.92 -21.21
C THR A 72 5.61 -9.08 -20.60
N GLY A 73 4.95 -10.21 -20.85
CA GLY A 73 3.64 -10.53 -20.27
C GLY A 73 3.66 -10.56 -18.75
N LEU A 74 4.65 -11.22 -18.16
CA LEU A 74 4.80 -11.32 -16.71
C LEU A 74 5.05 -9.94 -16.07
N ILE A 75 5.94 -9.12 -16.64
CA ILE A 75 6.19 -7.76 -16.13
C ILE A 75 4.92 -6.92 -16.18
N ARG A 76 4.12 -7.01 -17.25
CA ARG A 76 2.84 -6.29 -17.37
C ARG A 76 1.85 -6.73 -16.29
N LEU A 77 1.70 -8.04 -16.07
CA LEU A 77 0.83 -8.58 -15.03
C LEU A 77 1.27 -8.11 -13.64
N LEU A 78 2.56 -8.19 -13.33
CA LEU A 78 3.11 -7.75 -12.06
C LEU A 78 2.98 -6.24 -11.85
N ALA A 79 3.08 -5.44 -12.92
CA ALA A 79 2.82 -4.00 -12.86
C ALA A 79 1.35 -3.70 -12.52
N ILE A 80 0.39 -4.50 -13.01
CA ILE A 80 -1.03 -4.39 -12.61
C ILE A 80 -1.17 -4.74 -11.13
N GLY A 81 -0.58 -5.84 -10.67
CA GLY A 81 -0.56 -6.20 -9.25
C GLY A 81 0.01 -5.09 -8.36
N LEU A 82 1.13 -4.49 -8.77
CA LEU A 82 1.73 -3.36 -8.06
C LEU A 82 0.80 -2.15 -7.97
N ARG A 83 0.04 -1.86 -9.03
CA ARG A 83 -0.97 -0.79 -9.02
C ARG A 83 -2.08 -1.08 -8.01
N VAL A 84 -2.55 -2.33 -7.93
CA VAL A 84 -3.55 -2.74 -6.93
C VAL A 84 -3.02 -2.54 -5.50
N LEU A 85 -1.79 -2.99 -5.21
CA LEU A 85 -1.17 -2.80 -3.90
C LEU A 85 -1.00 -1.31 -3.54
N THR A 86 -0.59 -0.51 -4.53
CA THR A 86 -0.41 0.94 -4.35
C THR A 86 -1.74 1.64 -4.08
N LEU A 87 -2.79 1.25 -4.81
CA LEU A 87 -4.13 1.80 -4.63
C LEU A 87 -4.70 1.46 -3.25
N LEU A 88 -4.53 0.21 -2.81
CA LEU A 88 -4.96 -0.26 -1.49
C LEU A 88 -4.29 0.57 -0.38
N GLU A 89 -2.98 0.78 -0.47
CA GLU A 89 -2.27 1.66 0.48
C GLU A 89 -2.74 3.11 0.40
N PHE A 90 -2.95 3.62 -0.81
CA PHE A 90 -3.35 5.01 -1.02
C PHE A 90 -4.70 5.31 -0.37
N VAL A 91 -5.72 4.49 -0.65
CA VAL A 91 -7.08 4.68 -0.12
C VAL A 91 -7.08 4.64 1.40
N VAL A 92 -6.48 3.60 2.00
CA VAL A 92 -6.45 3.46 3.47
C VAL A 92 -5.68 4.60 4.12
N ARG A 93 -4.52 4.99 3.59
CA ARG A 93 -3.72 6.09 4.15
C ARG A 93 -4.41 7.43 4.00
N ARG A 94 -5.10 7.68 2.88
CA ARG A 94 -5.89 8.88 2.66
C ARG A 94 -7.01 8.98 3.70
N ASN A 95 -7.75 7.90 3.90
CA ASN A 95 -8.88 7.88 4.83
C ASN A 95 -8.40 8.01 6.29
N LEU A 96 -7.29 7.37 6.68
CA LEU A 96 -6.65 7.59 7.99
C LEU A 96 -6.14 9.02 8.17
N ALA A 97 -5.55 9.62 7.14
CA ALA A 97 -5.08 11.01 7.20
C ALA A 97 -6.24 12.00 7.33
N ALA A 98 -7.36 11.74 6.65
CA ALA A 98 -8.56 12.58 6.73
C ALA A 98 -9.19 12.56 8.12
N THR A 99 -9.15 11.43 8.83
CA THR A 99 -9.69 11.31 10.20
C THR A 99 -8.65 11.60 11.29
N GLY A 100 -7.37 11.74 10.95
CA GLY A 100 -6.29 11.90 11.92
C GLY A 100 -6.01 10.63 12.75
N GLU A 101 -6.52 9.48 12.32
CA GLU A 101 -6.46 8.23 13.08
C GLU A 101 -5.25 7.35 12.72
N LYS A 102 -5.04 6.32 13.53
CA LYS A 102 -4.07 5.25 13.28
C LYS A 102 -4.77 3.90 13.36
N LEU A 103 -4.34 2.96 12.54
CA LEU A 103 -4.85 1.59 12.55
C LEU A 103 -3.97 0.69 13.42
N ALA A 104 -4.56 0.07 14.44
CA ALA A 104 -3.93 -0.95 15.29
C ALA A 104 -4.33 -2.36 14.86
N GLY A 105 -3.71 -3.39 15.47
CA GLY A 105 -4.07 -4.80 15.23
C GLY A 105 -3.49 -5.43 13.95
N LEU A 106 -2.59 -4.74 13.24
CA LEU A 106 -1.93 -5.27 12.03
C LEU A 106 -0.69 -6.14 12.30
N TYR A 107 -0.22 -6.18 13.55
CA TYR A 107 1.01 -6.88 13.92
C TYR A 107 0.70 -7.97 14.93
N ALA A 108 0.73 -9.24 14.52
CA ALA A 108 0.38 -10.37 15.37
C ALA A 108 1.15 -10.39 16.71
N GLY A 109 2.45 -10.06 16.69
CA GLY A 109 3.28 -10.00 17.90
C GLY A 109 3.18 -8.70 18.71
N ASN A 110 2.44 -7.69 18.23
CA ASN A 110 2.25 -6.43 18.94
C ASN A 110 0.91 -5.77 18.53
N PRO A 111 -0.22 -6.25 19.07
CA PRO A 111 -1.55 -5.81 18.66
C PRO A 111 -1.81 -4.33 18.93
N THR A 112 -1.17 -3.74 19.94
CA THR A 112 -1.32 -2.32 20.30
C THR A 112 -0.54 -1.38 19.38
N ARG A 113 0.37 -1.91 18.55
CA ARG A 113 1.13 -1.10 17.59
C ARG A 113 0.19 -0.53 16.53
N ALA A 114 -0.06 0.77 16.62
CA ALA A 114 -0.83 1.53 15.65
C ALA A 114 0.05 2.19 14.58
N THR A 115 -0.46 2.32 13.36
CA THR A 115 0.22 2.99 12.24
C THR A 115 -0.74 3.85 11.41
N ALA A 116 -0.29 5.04 11.02
CA ALA A 116 -0.98 5.89 10.04
C ALA A 116 -0.64 5.51 8.59
N ARG A 117 0.38 4.66 8.39
CA ARG A 117 0.90 4.29 7.07
C ARG A 117 1.04 2.77 6.92
N PRO A 118 -0.08 2.01 7.02
CA PRO A 118 -0.04 0.56 6.81
C PRO A 118 0.42 0.22 5.39
N THR A 119 1.02 -0.96 5.21
CA THR A 119 1.38 -1.50 3.89
C THR A 119 0.29 -2.44 3.37
N ALA A 120 0.19 -2.61 2.06
CA ALA A 120 -0.81 -3.49 1.47
C ALA A 120 -0.65 -4.93 1.95
N GLU A 121 0.58 -5.42 2.10
CA GLU A 121 0.87 -6.76 2.59
C GLU A 121 0.30 -6.96 3.99
N ARG A 122 0.48 -5.99 4.90
CA ARG A 122 -0.06 -6.07 6.28
C ARG A 122 -1.59 -6.01 6.32
N LEU A 123 -2.18 -5.20 5.45
CA LEU A 123 -3.63 -5.11 5.33
C LEU A 123 -4.21 -6.41 4.80
N LEU A 124 -3.57 -7.06 3.82
CA LEU A 124 -3.98 -8.34 3.26
C LEU A 124 -3.73 -9.51 4.23
N GLU A 125 -2.60 -9.50 4.94
CA GLU A 125 -2.28 -10.49 5.99
C GLU A 125 -3.37 -10.53 7.07
N ALA A 126 -4.00 -9.40 7.41
CA ALA A 126 -5.08 -9.35 8.39
C ALA A 126 -6.32 -10.15 7.97
N PHE A 127 -6.48 -10.50 6.69
CA PHE A 127 -7.56 -11.35 6.16
C PHE A 127 -7.13 -12.80 5.95
N GLN A 128 -5.92 -13.18 6.37
CA GLN A 128 -5.56 -14.58 6.49
C GLN A 128 -6.53 -15.27 7.46
N GLU A 129 -6.79 -16.56 7.24
CA GLU A 129 -7.61 -17.42 8.11
C GLU A 129 -9.14 -17.17 8.10
N ILE A 130 -9.66 -16.38 7.15
CA ILE A 130 -11.10 -16.37 6.86
C ILE A 130 -11.45 -17.64 6.08
N THR A 131 -12.23 -18.53 6.68
CA THR A 131 -12.63 -19.80 6.08
C THR A 131 -14.12 -19.79 5.77
N LEU A 132 -14.46 -20.20 4.54
CA LEU A 132 -15.83 -20.48 4.11
C LEU A 132 -16.03 -22.00 4.07
N THR A 133 -16.83 -22.53 4.98
CA THR A 133 -17.26 -23.92 4.98
C THR A 133 -18.59 -24.03 4.25
N VAL A 134 -18.64 -24.91 3.25
CA VAL A 134 -19.85 -25.22 2.49
C VAL A 134 -20.25 -26.66 2.76
N ILE A 135 -21.43 -26.88 3.33
CA ILE A 135 -21.99 -28.20 3.61
C ILE A 135 -23.11 -28.43 2.61
N GLN A 136 -22.95 -29.46 1.77
CA GLN A 136 -23.92 -29.85 0.77
C GLN A 136 -24.76 -31.01 1.29
N GLU A 137 -26.07 -30.78 1.44
CA GLU A 137 -27.07 -31.79 1.76
C GLU A 137 -27.98 -32.03 0.55
N PRO A 138 -28.72 -33.15 0.47
CA PRO A 138 -29.56 -33.49 -0.68
C PRO A 138 -30.59 -32.43 -1.09
N HIS A 139 -31.01 -31.57 -0.14
CA HIS A 139 -32.05 -30.56 -0.35
C HIS A 139 -31.62 -29.14 0.04
N ARG A 140 -30.40 -28.94 0.55
CA ARG A 140 -29.94 -27.63 1.04
C ARG A 140 -28.42 -27.51 0.97
N THR A 141 -27.93 -26.31 0.71
CA THR A 141 -26.51 -25.98 0.88
C THR A 141 -26.39 -25.01 2.05
N HIS A 142 -25.70 -25.41 3.11
CA HIS A 142 -25.36 -24.55 4.24
C HIS A 142 -23.99 -23.93 4.04
N ARG A 143 -23.85 -22.65 4.41
CA ARG A 143 -22.58 -21.91 4.28
C ARG A 143 -22.25 -21.21 5.58
N HIS A 144 -21.05 -21.47 6.11
CA HIS A 144 -20.54 -20.84 7.32
C HIS A 144 -19.24 -20.12 7.02
N LEU A 145 -19.12 -18.87 7.46
CA LEU A 145 -17.89 -18.08 7.32
C LEU A 145 -17.34 -17.75 8.71
N THR A 146 -16.01 -17.75 8.85
CA THR A 146 -15.36 -17.16 10.02
C THR A 146 -15.84 -15.70 10.21
N PRO A 147 -16.36 -15.31 11.39
CA PRO A 147 -16.76 -13.93 11.64
C PRO A 147 -15.61 -12.95 11.44
N LEU A 148 -15.90 -11.79 10.84
CA LEU A 148 -14.89 -10.76 10.63
C LEU A 148 -14.49 -10.11 11.97
N SER A 149 -13.18 -10.05 12.24
CA SER A 149 -12.66 -9.34 13.40
C SER A 149 -12.85 -7.81 13.30
N GLU A 150 -12.75 -7.10 14.41
CA GLU A 150 -12.86 -5.62 14.42
C GLU A 150 -11.83 -4.97 13.49
N VAL A 151 -10.61 -5.50 13.44
CA VAL A 151 -9.54 -5.01 12.55
C VAL A 151 -9.91 -5.24 11.09
N GLN A 152 -10.45 -6.41 10.73
CA GLN A 152 -10.88 -6.71 9.36
C GLN A 152 -12.03 -5.78 8.94
N GLN A 153 -13.03 -5.59 9.80
CA GLN A 153 -14.13 -4.66 9.55
C GLN A 153 -13.63 -3.22 9.39
N ARG A 154 -12.67 -2.80 10.24
CA ARG A 154 -12.05 -1.47 10.14
C ARG A 154 -11.28 -1.30 8.84
N ILE A 155 -10.54 -2.32 8.39
CA ILE A 155 -9.84 -2.27 7.10
C ILE A 155 -10.84 -2.15 5.94
N LEU A 156 -11.96 -2.90 5.96
CA LEU A 156 -13.00 -2.77 4.94
C LEU A 156 -13.60 -1.36 4.92
N ALA A 157 -13.94 -0.80 6.09
CA ALA A 157 -14.44 0.56 6.19
C ALA A 157 -13.43 1.60 5.66
N LEU A 158 -12.14 1.45 5.96
CA LEU A 158 -11.08 2.32 5.44
C LEU A 158 -10.86 2.15 3.92
N LEU A 159 -11.26 1.03 3.33
CA LEU A 159 -11.26 0.78 1.89
C LEU A 159 -12.57 1.20 1.20
N ASP A 160 -13.50 1.81 1.94
CA ASP A 160 -14.84 2.15 1.46
C ASP A 160 -15.63 0.91 0.99
N PHE A 161 -15.37 -0.24 1.62
CA PHE A 161 -16.05 -1.51 1.36
C PHE A 161 -17.01 -1.89 2.50
N SER A 162 -18.16 -2.45 2.12
CA SER A 162 -19.11 -3.03 3.07
C SER A 162 -18.67 -4.42 3.51
N THR A 163 -18.91 -4.75 4.79
CA THR A 163 -18.76 -6.11 5.35
C THR A 163 -19.67 -7.13 4.64
N GLU A 164 -20.73 -6.65 3.97
CA GLU A 164 -21.64 -7.46 3.16
C GLU A 164 -20.94 -8.23 2.04
N ILE A 165 -19.77 -7.77 1.58
CA ILE A 165 -18.97 -8.50 0.57
C ILE A 165 -18.66 -9.93 1.04
N TYR A 166 -18.45 -10.09 2.35
CA TYR A 166 -18.23 -11.37 3.02
C TYR A 166 -19.54 -11.98 3.53
N ALA A 167 -20.41 -11.20 4.19
CA ALA A 167 -21.63 -11.74 4.81
C ALA A 167 -22.56 -12.41 3.79
N ARG A 168 -22.67 -11.87 2.57
CA ARG A 168 -23.48 -12.46 1.49
C ARG A 168 -23.01 -13.85 1.05
N LEU A 169 -21.78 -14.24 1.35
CA LEU A 169 -21.28 -15.59 1.05
C LEU A 169 -21.96 -16.64 1.93
N CYS A 170 -22.47 -16.26 3.11
CA CYS A 170 -23.24 -17.10 4.01
C CYS A 170 -24.73 -17.23 3.64
N ALA A 171 -25.20 -16.51 2.62
CA ALA A 171 -26.60 -16.65 2.20
C ALA A 171 -26.87 -18.08 1.70
N ASP A 172 -27.86 -18.73 2.30
CA ASP A 172 -28.32 -20.06 1.89
C ASP A 172 -28.83 -19.99 0.44
N SER A 173 -28.21 -20.77 -0.45
CA SER A 173 -28.72 -20.95 -1.82
C SER A 173 -29.65 -22.14 -1.85
N ALA A 174 -30.92 -21.92 -2.17
CA ALA A 174 -31.90 -22.98 -2.43
C ALA A 174 -31.71 -23.66 -3.79
N LYS A 175 -30.77 -23.19 -4.63
CA LYS A 175 -30.45 -23.81 -5.92
C LYS A 175 -29.07 -24.48 -5.89
N PRO A 176 -28.96 -25.74 -6.33
CA PRO A 176 -27.66 -26.36 -6.60
C PRO A 176 -26.97 -25.62 -7.76
N PRO A 177 -25.62 -25.67 -7.83
CA PRO A 177 -24.83 -25.08 -8.91
C PRO A 177 -25.13 -25.73 -10.27
#